data_AF-A0A841TNM3-F1
#
_entry.id   AF-A0A841TNM3-F1
#
_cell.length_a   1.000
_cell.length_b   1.000
_cell.length_c   1.000
_cell.angle_alpha   90.00
_cell.angle_beta   90.00
_cell.angle_gamma   90.00
#
_symmetry.space_group_name_H-M   'P 1'
#
loop_
_entity.id
_entity.type
_entity.pdbx_description
1 polymer ?
#
loop_
_entity_poly.entity_id
_entity_poly.type
_entity_poly.pdbx_seq_one_letter_code
_entity_poly.pdbx_strand_id
1 'polypeptide(L)'
;MADWRDELKDHLDAYFEKRIKVGKEIHECIASLSAYNIKGVVESSARDPWLWEINLRTSSPQVNISFTISLEEIEYFLGETTGYGEPVRKFPEDLKSVVTGLILQKVKEEVPLD
;
A
#
# COMPACT_ATOMS: atom_id res chain seq x y z
N MET A 1 -36.38 9.77 -2.33
CA MET A 1 -35.32 10.13 -1.37
C MET A 1 -34.56 8.86 -1.13
N ALA A 2 -33.27 8.82 -1.48
CA ALA A 2 -32.43 7.71 -1.08
C ALA A 2 -32.45 7.67 0.46
N ASP A 3 -32.74 6.51 1.04
CA ASP A 3 -32.69 6.36 2.48
C ASP A 3 -31.21 6.50 2.86
N TRP A 4 -30.86 7.34 3.82
CA TRP A 4 -29.46 7.58 4.24
C TRP A 4 -28.72 6.28 4.59
N ARG A 5 -29.46 5.20 4.85
CA ARG A 5 -28.97 3.83 5.04
C ARG A 5 -28.41 3.20 3.77
N ASP A 6 -29.06 3.42 2.62
CA ASP A 6 -28.58 2.94 1.33
C ASP A 6 -27.32 3.72 0.92
N GLU A 7 -27.31 5.04 1.10
CA GLU A 7 -26.12 5.87 0.88
C GLU A 7 -24.94 5.44 1.77
N LEU A 8 -25.20 5.20 3.07
CA LEU A 8 -24.18 4.72 4.00
C LEU A 8 -23.63 3.35 3.60
N LYS A 9 -24.51 2.45 3.14
CA LYS A 9 -24.12 1.12 2.68
C LYS A 9 -23.23 1.20 1.43
N ASP A 10 -23.63 2.00 0.44
CA ASP A 10 -22.84 2.19 -0.77
C ASP A 10 -21.46 2.77 -0.47
N HIS A 11 -21.39 3.74 0.46
CA HIS A 11 -20.13 4.30 0.93
C HIS A 11 -19.24 3.26 1.65
N LEU A 12 -19.83 2.42 2.50
CA LEU A 12 -19.11 1.35 3.19
C LEU A 12 -18.62 0.27 2.22
N ASP A 13 -19.45 -0.13 1.27
CA ASP A 13 -19.10 -1.14 0.26
C ASP A 13 -17.94 -0.64 -0.61
N ALA A 14 -18.00 0.61 -1.09
CA ALA A 14 -16.90 1.24 -1.81
C ALA A 14 -15.61 1.33 -0.97
N TYR A 15 -15.75 1.60 0.32
CA TYR A 15 -14.63 1.65 1.27
C TYR A 15 -13.96 0.28 1.45
N PHE A 16 -14.75 -0.79 1.62
CA PHE A 16 -14.23 -2.15 1.74
C PHE A 16 -13.62 -2.66 0.43
N GLU A 17 -14.26 -2.40 -0.71
CA GLU A 17 -13.71 -2.76 -2.03
C GLU A 17 -12.35 -2.12 -2.26
N LYS A 18 -12.21 -0.83 -1.92
CA LYS A 18 -10.94 -0.11 -2.03
C LYS A 18 -9.85 -0.76 -1.18
N ARG A 19 -10.15 -1.09 0.09
CA ARG A 19 -9.21 -1.78 0.98
C ARG A 19 -8.78 -3.14 0.45
N ILE A 20 -9.74 -3.94 -0.03
CA ILE A 20 -9.48 -5.27 -0.57
C ILE A 20 -8.59 -5.16 -1.81
N LYS A 21 -8.88 -4.21 -2.70
CA LYS A 21 -8.11 -3.99 -3.92
C LYS A 21 -6.65 -3.63 -3.61
N VAL A 22 -6.41 -2.69 -2.69
CA VAL A 22 -5.05 -2.32 -2.26
C VAL A 22 -4.34 -3.51 -1.62
N GLY A 23 -5.00 -4.18 -0.67
CA GLY A 23 -4.41 -5.35 0.00
C GLY A 23 -4.02 -6.45 -0.98
N LYS A 24 -4.84 -6.70 -2.00
CA LYS A 24 -4.56 -7.68 -3.05
C LYS A 24 -3.30 -7.33 -3.86
N GLU A 25 -3.16 -6.08 -4.30
CA GLU A 25 -1.99 -5.62 -5.06
C GLU A 25 -0.70 -5.73 -4.23
N ILE A 26 -0.74 -5.38 -2.94
CA ILE A 26 0.41 -5.53 -2.04
C ILE A 26 0.82 -7.02 -1.94
N HIS A 27 -0.14 -7.92 -1.77
CA HIS A 27 0.13 -9.36 -1.73
C HIS A 27 0.69 -9.89 -3.05
N GLU A 28 0.14 -9.46 -4.19
CA GLU A 28 0.64 -9.86 -5.51
C GLU A 28 2.06 -9.34 -5.76
N CYS A 29 2.35 -8.09 -5.35
CA CYS A 29 3.70 -7.52 -5.44
C CYS A 29 4.69 -8.36 -4.61
N ILE A 30 4.36 -8.67 -3.36
CA ILE A 30 5.22 -9.48 -2.49
C ILE A 30 5.38 -10.92 -2.98
N ALA A 31 4.32 -11.52 -3.51
CA ALA A 31 4.40 -12.83 -4.14
C ALA A 31 5.38 -12.80 -5.33
N SER A 32 5.41 -11.72 -6.12
CA SER A 32 6.37 -11.57 -7.22
C SER A 32 7.82 -11.45 -6.73
N LEU A 33 8.06 -10.88 -5.55
CA LEU A 33 9.39 -10.79 -4.93
C LEU A 33 9.96 -12.16 -4.53
N SER A 34 9.10 -13.17 -4.34
CA SER A 34 9.56 -14.54 -4.08
C SER A 34 10.42 -15.13 -5.21
N ALA A 35 10.21 -14.68 -6.45
CA ALA A 35 11.05 -15.04 -7.60
C ALA A 35 12.52 -14.59 -7.42
N TYR A 36 12.74 -13.55 -6.62
CA TYR A 36 14.06 -13.01 -6.29
C TYR A 36 14.59 -13.51 -4.94
N ASN A 37 14.01 -14.60 -4.42
CA ASN A 37 14.40 -15.20 -3.13
C ASN A 37 14.15 -14.27 -1.92
N ILE A 38 13.20 -13.35 -2.07
CA ILE A 38 12.70 -12.46 -1.02
C ILE A 38 11.34 -13.00 -0.58
N LYS A 39 11.24 -13.47 0.66
CA LYS A 39 9.96 -13.91 1.24
C LYS A 39 9.34 -12.71 1.95
N GLY A 40 8.08 -12.42 1.69
CA GLY A 40 7.37 -11.36 2.40
C GLY A 40 6.09 -11.86 3.06
N VAL A 41 5.75 -11.25 4.19
CA VAL A 41 4.48 -11.40 4.88
C VAL A 41 3.81 -10.04 4.95
N VAL A 42 2.53 -9.99 4.63
CA VAL A 42 1.68 -8.80 4.79
C VAL A 42 0.74 -9.07 5.94
N GLU A 43 0.75 -8.17 6.92
CA GLU A 43 -0.19 -8.17 8.02
C GLU A 43 -0.99 -6.88 7.95
N SER A 44 -2.31 -6.95 8.06
CA SER A 44 -3.10 -5.73 8.23
C SER A 44 -3.06 -5.30 9.68
N SER A 45 -2.78 -4.03 9.95
CA SER A 45 -2.74 -3.54 11.31
C SER A 45 -4.11 -3.67 11.98
N ALA A 46 -4.16 -4.23 13.19
CA ALA A 46 -5.40 -4.37 13.94
C ALA A 46 -5.96 -3.02 14.43
N ARG A 47 -5.12 -1.98 14.45
CA ARG A 47 -5.47 -0.63 14.93
C ARG A 47 -5.92 0.29 13.81
N ASP A 48 -5.40 0.12 12.61
CA ASP A 48 -5.74 0.94 11.46
C ASP A 48 -6.04 0.04 10.23
N PRO A 49 -7.29 0.01 9.74
CA PRO A 49 -7.65 -0.81 8.59
C PRO A 49 -6.95 -0.37 7.29
N TRP A 50 -6.36 0.83 7.25
CA TRP A 50 -5.65 1.40 6.11
C TRP A 50 -4.13 1.31 6.19
N LEU A 51 -3.63 0.58 7.19
CA LEU A 51 -2.21 0.38 7.38
C LEU A 51 -1.86 -1.09 7.16
N TRP A 52 -0.93 -1.32 6.23
CA TRP A 52 -0.38 -2.63 5.91
C TRP A 52 1.04 -2.70 6.41
N GLU A 53 1.30 -3.66 7.29
CA GLU A 53 2.61 -3.97 7.83
C GLU A 53 3.24 -5.03 6.94
N ILE A 54 4.40 -4.70 6.36
CA ILE A 54 5.09 -5.54 5.39
C ILE A 54 6.42 -5.96 6.00
N ASN A 55 6.61 -7.27 6.11
CA ASN A 55 7.84 -7.87 6.61
C ASN A 55 8.49 -8.66 5.47
N LEU A 56 9.61 -8.17 4.96
CA LEU A 56 10.41 -8.85 3.95
C LEU A 56 11.64 -9.51 4.59
N ARG A 57 11.95 -10.72 4.13
CA ARG A 57 13.11 -11.50 4.56
C ARG A 57 13.85 -12.03 3.35
N THR A 58 15.12 -11.67 3.23
CA THR A 58 16.00 -12.19 2.19
C THR A 58 16.73 -13.44 2.69
N SER A 59 16.90 -14.42 1.81
CA SER A 59 17.54 -15.69 2.17
C SER A 59 19.07 -15.57 2.33
N SER A 60 19.72 -14.63 1.64
CA SER A 60 21.17 -14.37 1.77
C SER A 60 21.55 -13.04 1.13
N PRO A 61 22.09 -12.05 1.87
CA PRO A 61 22.24 -11.98 3.34
C PRO A 61 20.89 -12.05 4.07
N GLN A 62 20.87 -12.46 5.34
CA GLN A 62 19.64 -12.52 6.14
C GLN A 62 19.26 -11.11 6.62
N VAL A 63 18.69 -10.32 5.72
CA VAL A 63 18.16 -9.00 6.05
C VAL A 63 16.66 -9.14 6.25
N ASN A 64 16.20 -8.70 7.41
CA ASN A 64 14.78 -8.54 7.70
C ASN A 64 14.48 -7.05 7.58
N ILE A 65 13.53 -6.71 6.73
CA ILE A 65 13.08 -5.35 6.49
C ILE A 65 11.61 -5.30 6.87
N SER A 66 11.27 -4.41 7.79
CA SER A 66 9.90 -4.23 8.27
C SER A 66 9.51 -2.78 8.04
N PHE A 67 8.46 -2.56 7.27
CA PHE A 67 7.94 -1.21 7.01
C PHE A 67 6.43 -1.24 6.89
N THR A 68 5.82 -0.06 6.97
CA THR A 68 4.38 0.11 6.84
C THR A 68 4.06 0.90 5.58
N ILE A 69 2.94 0.57 4.96
CA ILE A 69 2.33 1.35 3.88
C ILE A 69 0.93 1.73 4.34
N SER A 70 0.62 3.02 4.28
CA SER A 70 -0.71 3.57 4.53
C SER A 70 -1.46 3.84 3.22
N LEU A 71 -2.79 3.89 3.28
CA LEU A 71 -3.61 4.34 2.14
C LEU A 71 -3.22 5.76 1.71
N GLU A 72 -2.92 6.64 2.66
CA GLU A 72 -2.52 8.01 2.36
C GLU A 72 -1.25 8.04 1.50
N GLU A 73 -0.23 7.25 1.83
CA GLU A 73 0.98 7.14 1.01
C GLU A 73 0.68 6.67 -0.42
N ILE A 74 -0.28 5.77 -0.61
CA ILE A 74 -0.73 5.31 -1.93
C ILE A 74 -1.45 6.42 -2.70
N GLU A 75 -2.30 7.18 -2.03
CA GLU A 75 -3.03 8.30 -2.63
C GLU A 75 -2.13 9.49 -2.96
N TYR A 76 -0.98 9.61 -2.31
CA TYR A 76 -0.02 10.69 -2.51
C TYR A 76 1.20 10.34 -3.37
N PHE A 77 1.44 9.06 -3.67
CA PHE A 77 2.67 8.63 -4.35
C PHE A 77 2.86 9.25 -5.75
N LEU A 78 1.77 9.44 -6.51
CA LEU A 78 1.78 10.11 -7.82
C LEU A 78 1.40 11.59 -7.72
N GLY A 79 1.41 12.16 -6.50
CA GLY A 79 0.75 13.41 -6.16
C GLY A 79 1.02 14.54 -7.15
N GLU A 80 0.00 14.85 -7.95
CA GLU A 80 -0.11 16.16 -8.56
C GLU A 80 -0.24 17.18 -7.43
N THR A 81 0.63 18.18 -7.43
CA THR A 81 0.49 19.32 -6.52
C THR A 81 -0.52 20.27 -7.13
N THR A 82 -1.50 20.69 -6.34
CA THR A 82 -2.37 21.81 -6.73
C THR A 82 -1.52 23.06 -6.97
N GLY A 83 -2.08 24.08 -7.65
CA GLY A 83 -1.42 25.38 -7.83
C GLY A 83 -1.02 26.09 -6.52
N TYR A 84 -1.44 25.58 -5.36
CA TYR A 84 -1.09 26.04 -4.01
C TYR A 84 -0.07 25.15 -3.29
N GLY A 85 0.47 24.12 -3.96
CA GLY A 85 1.47 23.21 -3.40
C GLY A 85 0.92 22.09 -2.52
N GLU A 86 -0.40 21.97 -2.38
CA GLU A 86 -1.02 20.86 -1.63
C GLU A 86 -1.14 19.61 -2.50
N PRO A 87 -0.80 18.42 -1.99
CA PRO A 87 -0.92 17.18 -2.74
C PRO A 87 -2.40 16.79 -2.90
N VAL A 88 -2.84 16.54 -4.14
CA VAL A 88 -4.21 16.10 -4.41
C VAL A 88 -4.34 14.61 -4.04
N ARG A 89 -5.24 14.29 -3.10
CA ARG A 89 -5.62 12.90 -2.80
C ARG A 89 -6.34 12.32 -4.02
N LYS A 90 -5.67 11.47 -4.80
CA LYS A 90 -6.28 10.76 -5.92
C LYS A 90 -5.92 9.28 -5.83
N PHE A 91 -6.94 8.43 -5.91
CA PHE A 91 -6.67 7.00 -5.98
C PHE A 91 -6.01 6.68 -7.33
N PRO A 92 -4.83 6.03 -7.34
CA PRO A 92 -4.06 5.85 -8.56
C PRO A 92 -4.79 4.93 -9.56
N GLU A 93 -4.79 5.32 -10.83
CA GLU A 93 -5.32 4.48 -11.92
C GLU A 93 -4.46 3.22 -12.11
N ASP A 94 -3.13 3.37 -11.99
CA ASP A 94 -2.16 2.27 -11.99
C ASP A 94 -1.68 1.95 -10.56
N LEU A 95 -2.58 1.37 -9.77
CA LEU A 95 -2.33 0.98 -8.38
C LEU A 95 -1.12 0.04 -8.23
N LYS A 96 -0.92 -0.86 -9.18
CA LYS A 96 0.18 -1.84 -9.15
C LYS A 96 1.55 -1.16 -9.20
N SER A 97 1.72 -0.21 -10.11
CA SER A 97 2.97 0.56 -10.24
C SER A 97 3.24 1.40 -9.01
N VAL A 98 2.20 2.03 -8.44
CA VAL A 98 2.31 2.80 -7.19
C VAL A 98 2.75 1.93 -6.02
N VAL A 99 2.06 0.81 -5.79
CA VAL A 99 2.38 -0.12 -4.70
C VAL A 99 3.80 -0.67 -4.85
N THR A 100 4.19 -1.06 -6.06
CA THR A 100 5.54 -1.55 -6.34
C THR A 100 6.60 -0.47 -6.09
N GLY A 101 6.34 0.76 -6.55
CA GLY A 101 7.21 1.90 -6.34
C GLY A 101 7.40 2.23 -4.85
N LEU A 102 6.31 2.26 -4.08
CA LEU A 102 6.33 2.48 -2.63
C LEU A 102 7.13 1.39 -1.90
N ILE A 103 6.89 0.11 -2.22
CA ILE A 103 7.63 -1.00 -1.63
C ILE A 103 9.14 -0.86 -1.91
N LEU A 104 9.51 -0.56 -3.16
CA LEU A 104 10.92 -0.37 -3.52
C LEU A 104 11.54 0.85 -2.83
N GLN A 105 10.79 1.94 -2.68
CA GLN A 105 11.25 3.12 -1.96
C GLN A 105 11.51 2.80 -0.49
N LYS A 106 10.55 2.20 0.21
CA LYS A 106 10.70 1.81 1.62
C LYS A 106 11.85 0.83 1.84
N VAL A 107 12.01 -0.13 0.94
CA VAL A 107 13.16 -1.06 0.97
C VAL A 107 14.48 -0.32 0.81
N LYS A 108 14.57 0.69 -0.07
CA LYS A 108 15.78 1.50 -0.21
C LYS A 108 16.06 2.40 1.00
N GLU A 109 15.03 2.90 1.67
CA GLU A 109 15.18 3.71 2.88
C GLU A 109 15.70 2.88 4.06
N GLU A 110 15.28 1.62 4.17
CA GLU A 110 15.64 0.72 5.27
C GLU A 110 16.93 -0.09 5.02
N VAL A 111 17.39 -0.23 3.77
CA VAL A 111 18.66 -0.91 3.45
C VAL A 111 19.76 0.12 3.27
N PRO A 112 20.67 0.31 4.26
CA PRO A 112 21.82 1.18 4.08
C PRO A 112 22.71 0.65 2.95
N LEU A 113 23.02 1.51 1.98
CA LEU A 113 24.05 1.28 0.97
C LEU A 113 25.42 1.50 1.64
N ASP A 114 25.98 0.44 2.23
CA ASP A 114 27.42 0.36 2.56
C ASP A 114 28.20 -0.29 1.40
#